data_AF-A0A9X1YIC9-F1
#
_entry.id   AF-A0A9X1YIC9-F1
#
_cell.length_a   1.000
_cell.length_b   1.000
_cell.length_c   1.000
_cell.angle_alpha   90.00
_cell.angle_beta   90.00
_cell.angle_gamma   90.00
#
_symmetry.space_group_name_H-M   'P 1'
#
loop_
_entity.id
_entity.type
_entity.pdbx_description
1 polymer ?
#
loop_
_entity_poly.entity_id
_entity_poly.type
_entity_poly.pdbx_seq_one_letter_code
_entity_poly.pdbx_strand_id
1 'polypeptide(L)'
;MMEWLHDIETSASFWTSLNAFFGAVLGASFYVLVKTQPYLATRSYDPKYNASYISRFFTGVIGGLILSIALGPFISGKLGTQLDQSLSPGVIALLGGFSARAVELILQRLVEVLMAAVRGDGSEDAKARLAAASAAKDNAVKKSLDAVIDAHLNGAPPAKVKALLDSLRDEVSQPTKF
;
A
#
# COMPACT_ATOMS: atom_id res chain seq x y z
N MET A 1 37.58 12.90 31.36
CA MET A 1 37.38 11.43 31.31
C MET A 1 36.02 11.11 30.69
N MET A 2 35.74 11.62 29.47
CA MET A 2 34.48 11.37 28.74
C MET A 2 34.70 11.24 27.21
N GLU A 3 35.94 11.25 26.71
CA GLU A 3 36.20 11.08 25.27
C GLU A 3 36.19 9.60 24.84
N TRP A 4 36.52 8.67 25.75
CA TRP A 4 36.61 7.23 25.43
C TRP A 4 35.26 6.54 25.18
N LEU A 5 34.14 7.15 25.57
CA LEU A 5 32.80 6.58 25.32
C LEU A 5 32.31 6.83 23.88
N HIS A 6 32.73 7.93 23.25
CA HIS A 6 32.33 8.27 21.88
C HIS A 6 32.99 7.35 20.83
N ASP A 7 34.22 6.89 21.11
CA ASP A 7 34.96 5.95 20.24
C ASP A 7 34.37 4.52 20.29
N ILE A 8 33.75 4.13 21.41
CA ILE A 8 33.15 2.80 21.56
C ILE A 8 31.79 2.75 20.84
N GLU A 9 30.97 3.80 20.95
CA GLU A 9 29.66 3.85 20.31
C GLU A 9 29.75 3.93 18.77
N THR A 10 30.77 4.63 18.25
CA THR A 10 31.08 4.65 16.81
C THR A 10 31.53 3.27 16.30
N SER A 11 32.25 2.50 17.11
CA SER A 11 32.67 1.15 16.72
C SER A 11 31.48 0.16 16.59
N ALA A 12 30.53 0.17 17.52
CA ALA A 12 29.41 -0.76 17.53
C ALA A 12 28.39 -0.50 16.39
N SER A 13 28.11 0.78 16.13
CA SER A 13 27.26 1.20 15.01
C SER A 13 27.91 0.93 13.65
N PHE A 14 29.23 1.04 13.55
CA PHE A 14 30.00 0.67 12.36
C PHE A 14 29.88 -0.82 12.01
N TRP A 15 30.04 -1.72 12.98
CA TRP A 15 29.88 -3.17 12.77
C TRP A 15 28.48 -3.54 12.30
N THR A 16 27.45 -2.89 12.85
CA THR A 16 26.06 -3.12 12.48
C THR A 16 25.80 -2.66 11.04
N SER A 17 26.35 -1.51 10.65
CA SER A 17 26.23 -0.96 9.30
C SER A 17 26.97 -1.81 8.26
N LEU A 18 28.15 -2.33 8.61
CA LEU A 18 28.90 -3.27 7.77
C LEU A 18 28.14 -4.58 7.58
N ASN A 19 27.58 -5.14 8.66
CA ASN A 19 26.80 -6.37 8.59
C ASN A 19 25.58 -6.19 7.67
N ALA A 20 24.86 -5.07 7.80
CA ALA A 20 23.78 -4.69 6.88
C ALA A 20 24.26 -4.59 5.43
N PHE A 21 25.39 -3.92 5.17
CA PHE A 21 25.93 -3.77 3.83
C PHE A 21 26.29 -5.13 3.20
N PHE A 22 27.03 -5.99 3.90
CA PHE A 22 27.38 -7.32 3.41
C PHE A 22 26.15 -8.20 3.23
N GLY A 23 25.16 -8.11 4.11
CA GLY A 23 23.87 -8.75 3.97
C GLY A 23 23.18 -8.37 2.67
N ALA A 24 23.04 -7.07 2.39
CA ALA A 24 22.43 -6.56 1.16
C ALA A 24 23.16 -7.02 -0.10
N VAL A 25 24.50 -6.99 -0.09
CA VAL A 25 25.34 -7.44 -1.21
C VAL A 25 25.20 -8.95 -1.46
N LEU A 26 25.17 -9.76 -0.40
CA LEU A 26 24.94 -11.21 -0.51
C LEU A 26 23.54 -11.51 -1.06
N GLY A 27 22.51 -10.84 -0.54
CA GLY A 27 21.14 -10.98 -1.01
C GLY A 27 20.98 -10.62 -2.49
N ALA A 28 21.57 -9.50 -2.91
CA ALA A 28 21.55 -9.05 -4.31
C ALA A 28 22.32 -10.01 -5.23
N SER A 29 23.46 -10.54 -4.77
CA SER A 29 24.25 -11.52 -5.52
C SER A 29 23.45 -12.81 -5.74
N PHE A 30 22.79 -13.31 -4.69
CA PHE A 30 21.95 -14.50 -4.77
C PHE A 30 20.76 -14.29 -5.71
N TYR A 31 20.12 -13.11 -5.68
CA TYR A 31 19.06 -12.75 -6.62
C TYR A 31 19.52 -12.79 -8.07
N VAL A 32 20.68 -12.18 -8.38
CA VAL A 32 21.24 -12.20 -9.73
C VAL A 32 21.56 -13.62 -10.17
N LEU A 33 22.19 -14.43 -9.32
CA LEU A 33 22.49 -15.84 -9.60
C LEU A 33 21.23 -16.63 -9.93
N VAL A 34 20.22 -16.61 -9.04
CA VAL A 34 18.95 -17.34 -9.22
C VAL A 34 18.23 -16.89 -10.48
N LYS A 35 18.21 -15.58 -10.75
CA LYS A 35 17.55 -15.03 -11.93
C LYS A 35 18.28 -15.33 -13.23
N THR A 36 19.60 -15.54 -13.16
CA THR A 36 20.45 -15.77 -14.34
C THR A 36 20.50 -17.25 -14.73
N GLN A 37 20.26 -18.19 -13.79
CA GLN A 37 20.17 -19.64 -14.07
C GLN A 37 19.34 -20.01 -15.33
N PRO A 38 18.09 -19.53 -15.52
CA PRO A 38 17.31 -19.89 -16.71
C PRO A 38 17.91 -19.36 -18.01
N TYR A 39 18.59 -18.22 -18.00
CA TYR A 39 19.23 -17.65 -19.20
C TYR A 39 20.46 -18.44 -19.64
N LEU A 40 21.20 -19.02 -18.69
CA LEU A 40 22.31 -19.92 -18.99
C LEU A 40 21.80 -21.26 -19.54
N ALA A 41 20.73 -21.80 -18.95
CA ALA A 41 20.13 -23.06 -19.40
C ALA A 41 19.62 -22.99 -20.85
N THR A 42 19.09 -21.84 -21.28
CA THR A 42 18.58 -21.62 -22.64
C THR A 42 19.64 -21.13 -23.64
N ARG A 43 20.91 -21.02 -23.26
CA ARG A 43 22.01 -20.44 -24.07
C ARG A 43 21.69 -19.08 -24.69
N SER A 44 20.72 -18.35 -24.14
CA SER A 44 20.22 -17.07 -24.68
C SER A 44 20.88 -15.87 -24.00
N TYR A 45 22.11 -16.04 -23.52
CA TYR A 45 22.87 -14.95 -22.89
C TYR A 45 23.41 -14.00 -23.97
N ASP A 46 22.83 -12.81 -24.04
CA ASP A 46 23.31 -11.75 -24.92
C ASP A 46 24.17 -10.75 -24.10
N PRO A 47 25.49 -10.63 -24.39
CA PRO A 47 26.39 -9.72 -23.70
C PRO A 47 26.01 -8.24 -23.88
N LYS A 48 25.14 -7.89 -24.83
CA LYS A 48 24.63 -6.53 -25.04
C LYS A 48 23.90 -5.97 -23.82
N TYR A 49 23.30 -6.83 -22.99
CA TYR A 49 22.53 -6.41 -21.81
C TYR A 49 23.32 -6.40 -20.50
N ASN A 50 24.66 -6.53 -20.55
CA ASN A 50 25.50 -6.61 -19.36
C ASN A 50 25.30 -5.43 -18.38
N ALA A 51 25.17 -4.22 -18.91
CA ALA A 51 24.88 -3.02 -18.10
C ALA A 51 23.51 -3.09 -17.38
N SER A 52 22.51 -3.72 -18.00
CA SER A 52 21.17 -3.89 -17.42
C SER A 52 21.14 -4.99 -16.35
N TYR A 53 22.01 -6.01 -16.47
CA TYR A 53 22.19 -7.01 -15.41
C TYR A 53 22.87 -6.42 -14.18
N ILE A 54 23.90 -5.58 -14.38
CA ILE A 54 24.62 -4.89 -13.31
C ILE A 54 23.73 -3.84 -12.62
N SER A 55 22.89 -3.11 -13.36
CA SER A 55 21.99 -2.13 -12.73
C SER A 55 20.99 -2.79 -11.77
N ARG A 56 20.45 -3.96 -12.14
CA ARG A 56 19.57 -4.76 -11.27
C ARG A 56 20.26 -5.22 -9.99
N PHE A 57 21.56 -5.52 -10.06
CA PHE A 57 22.35 -5.84 -8.88
C PHE A 57 22.39 -4.65 -7.91
N PHE A 58 22.75 -3.45 -8.40
CA PHE A 58 22.79 -2.25 -7.58
C PHE A 58 21.41 -1.87 -7.01
N THR A 59 20.34 -2.03 -7.77
CA THR A 59 18.97 -1.83 -7.25
C THR A 59 18.67 -2.75 -6.06
N GLY A 60 19.15 -4.01 -6.09
CA GLY A 60 19.03 -4.91 -4.95
C GLY A 60 19.84 -4.48 -3.75
N VAL A 61 21.10 -4.10 -3.94
CA VAL A 61 21.95 -3.61 -2.84
C VAL A 61 21.31 -2.39 -2.16
N ILE A 62 20.82 -1.44 -2.94
CA ILE A 62 20.16 -0.22 -2.44
C ILE A 62 18.85 -0.57 -1.72
N GLY A 63 18.02 -1.46 -2.30
CA GLY A 63 16.78 -1.90 -1.67
C GLY A 63 17.00 -2.61 -0.33
N GLY A 64 18.03 -3.45 -0.23
CA GLY A 64 18.44 -4.11 1.01
C GLY A 64 18.93 -3.13 2.08
N LEU A 65 19.75 -2.15 1.69
CA LEU A 65 20.23 -1.09 2.60
C LEU A 65 19.10 -0.23 3.12
N ILE A 66 18.19 0.23 2.24
CA ILE A 66 17.03 1.03 2.62
C ILE A 66 16.16 0.25 3.62
N LEU A 67 15.91 -1.04 3.35
CA LEU A 67 15.13 -1.87 4.25
C LEU A 67 15.82 -2.03 5.61
N SER A 68 17.12 -2.30 5.66
CA SER A 68 17.85 -2.44 6.92
C SER A 68 17.85 -1.16 7.75
N ILE A 69 17.96 0.01 7.10
CA ILE A 69 18.02 1.31 7.80
C ILE A 69 16.62 1.75 8.24
N ALA A 70 15.60 1.57 7.40
CA ALA A 70 14.25 2.02 7.68
C ALA A 70 13.47 1.05 8.60
N LEU A 71 13.60 -0.26 8.37
CA LEU A 71 12.89 -1.28 9.15
C LEU A 71 13.67 -1.75 10.37
N GLY A 72 15.01 -1.66 10.39
CA GLY A 72 15.82 -2.08 11.54
C GLY A 72 15.34 -1.47 12.87
N PRO A 73 15.23 -0.13 12.98
CA PRO A 73 14.75 0.52 14.20
C PRO A 73 13.28 0.20 14.55
N PHE A 74 12.44 -0.03 13.54
CA PHE A 74 11.02 -0.35 13.73
C PHE A 74 10.81 -1.76 14.29
N ILE A 75 11.63 -2.71 13.84
CA ILE A 75 11.60 -4.10 14.30
C ILE A 75 12.12 -4.17 15.75
N SER A 76 13.27 -3.56 16.04
CA SER A 76 13.82 -3.51 17.41
C SER A 76 12.90 -2.79 18.41
N GLY A 77 12.16 -1.77 17.96
CA GLY A 77 11.23 -1.03 18.84
C GLY A 77 9.89 -1.71 19.12
N LYS A 78 9.45 -2.67 18.30
CA LYS A 78 8.14 -3.35 18.45
C LYS A 78 8.21 -4.83 18.79
N LEU A 79 9.30 -5.48 18.44
CA LEU A 79 9.48 -6.91 18.61
C LEU A 79 10.33 -7.11 19.88
N GLY A 80 9.71 -7.57 20.96
CA GLY A 80 10.36 -7.75 22.25
C GLY A 80 11.70 -8.51 22.17
N THR A 81 12.53 -8.32 23.20
CA THR A 81 13.97 -8.66 23.32
C THR A 81 14.46 -9.98 22.72
N GLN A 82 13.61 -10.99 22.51
CA GLN A 82 14.01 -12.28 21.93
C GLN A 82 14.07 -12.30 20.39
N LEU A 83 13.23 -11.52 19.70
CA LEU A 83 13.23 -11.45 18.24
C LEU A 83 14.27 -10.45 17.71
N ASP A 84 14.61 -9.44 18.51
CA ASP A 84 15.66 -8.46 18.24
C ASP A 84 17.06 -9.11 18.16
N GLN A 85 17.31 -10.16 18.96
CA GLN A 85 18.53 -10.97 18.85
C GLN A 85 18.55 -11.89 17.62
N SER A 86 17.39 -12.26 17.09
CA SER A 86 17.27 -13.27 16.03
C SER A 86 17.34 -12.66 14.63
N LEU A 87 16.82 -11.44 14.47
CA LEU A 87 16.77 -10.74 13.18
C LEU A 87 17.82 -9.62 13.16
N SER A 88 19.08 -10.01 12.98
CA SER A 88 20.15 -9.01 12.83
C SER A 88 19.90 -8.12 11.59
N PRO A 89 20.34 -6.85 11.62
CA PRO A 89 20.23 -5.94 10.47
C PRO A 89 20.79 -6.52 9.17
N GLY A 90 21.85 -7.35 9.26
CA GLY A 90 22.39 -8.10 8.12
C GLY A 90 21.41 -9.06 7.46
N VAL A 91 20.59 -9.78 8.24
CA VAL A 91 19.59 -10.72 7.72
C VAL A 91 18.44 -9.97 7.05
N ILE A 92 18.00 -8.86 7.64
CA ILE A 92 16.98 -7.99 7.05
C ILE A 92 17.48 -7.39 5.74
N ALA A 93 18.74 -6.93 5.72
CA ALA A 93 19.39 -6.41 4.53
C ALA A 93 19.51 -7.47 3.44
N LEU A 94 19.84 -8.72 3.79
CA LEU A 94 19.92 -9.85 2.87
C LEU A 94 18.56 -10.16 2.24
N LEU A 95 17.50 -10.21 3.05
CA LEU A 95 16.14 -10.41 2.58
C LEU A 95 15.70 -9.27 1.66
N GLY A 96 15.99 -8.02 2.02
CA GLY A 96 15.71 -6.85 1.18
C GLY A 96 16.51 -6.84 -0.13
N GLY A 97 17.76 -7.26 -0.10
CA GLY A 97 18.62 -7.38 -1.27
C GLY A 97 18.18 -8.47 -2.24
N PHE A 98 17.72 -9.61 -1.71
CA PHE A 98 17.14 -10.69 -2.51
C PHE A 98 15.77 -10.32 -3.09
N SER A 99 14.95 -9.59 -2.33
CA SER A 99 13.60 -9.18 -2.69
C SER A 99 13.50 -7.79 -3.32
N ALA A 100 14.58 -7.31 -3.95
CA ALA A 100 14.71 -5.99 -4.55
C ALA A 100 13.45 -5.51 -5.30
N ARG A 101 12.85 -6.41 -6.10
CA ARG A 101 11.64 -6.13 -6.88
C ARG A 101 10.41 -5.90 -6.00
N ALA A 102 10.25 -6.65 -4.92
CA ALA A 102 9.15 -6.47 -3.98
C ALA A 102 9.31 -5.16 -3.19
N VAL A 103 10.54 -4.85 -2.76
CA VAL A 103 10.86 -3.58 -2.08
C VAL A 103 10.55 -2.37 -2.97
N GLU A 104 10.92 -2.44 -4.24
CA GLU A 104 10.60 -1.41 -5.24
C GLU A 104 9.08 -1.17 -5.36
N LEU A 105 8.28 -2.24 -5.42
CA LEU A 105 6.82 -2.15 -5.49
C LEU A 105 6.21 -1.56 -4.22
N ILE A 106 6.74 -1.92 -3.05
CA ILE A 106 6.30 -1.34 -1.77
C ILE A 106 6.58 0.17 -1.75
N LEU A 107 7.79 0.58 -2.14
CA LEU A 107 8.16 2.01 -2.23
C LEU A 107 7.26 2.75 -3.22
N GLN A 108 7.03 2.19 -4.40
CA GLN A 108 6.11 2.76 -5.39
C GLN A 108 4.72 2.94 -4.81
N ARG A 109 4.19 1.92 -4.11
CA ARG A 109 2.86 2.00 -3.53
C ARG A 109 2.77 3.02 -2.40
N LEU A 110 3.80 3.14 -1.55
CA LEU A 110 3.87 4.17 -0.53
C LEU A 110 3.91 5.57 -1.14
N VAL A 111 4.67 5.76 -2.22
CA VAL A 111 4.72 7.03 -2.95
C VAL A 111 3.37 7.35 -3.59
N GLU A 112 2.69 6.36 -4.19
CA GLU A 112 1.33 6.55 -4.74
C GLU A 112 0.33 6.95 -3.67
N VAL A 113 0.35 6.29 -2.51
CA VAL A 113 -0.52 6.63 -1.37
C VAL A 113 -0.20 8.03 -0.84
N LEU A 114 1.08 8.37 -0.72
CA LEU A 114 1.50 9.71 -0.31
C LEU A 114 1.06 10.76 -1.34
N MET A 115 1.22 10.48 -2.63
CA MET A 115 0.75 11.36 -3.70
C MET A 115 -0.77 11.50 -3.68
N ALA A 116 -1.53 10.44 -3.40
CA ALA A 116 -2.98 10.51 -3.24
C ALA A 116 -3.39 11.33 -2.01
N ALA A 117 -2.68 11.14 -0.88
CA ALA A 117 -2.89 11.91 0.33
C ALA A 117 -2.54 13.39 0.17
N VAL A 118 -1.47 13.70 -0.57
CA VAL A 118 -1.01 15.07 -0.86
C VAL A 118 -1.85 15.75 -1.94
N ARG A 119 -2.32 15.00 -2.95
CA ARG A 119 -3.22 15.51 -4.00
C ARG A 119 -4.66 15.68 -3.51
N GLY A 120 -5.02 15.06 -2.38
CA GLY A 120 -6.31 15.29 -1.72
C GLY A 120 -7.53 14.83 -2.51
N ASP A 121 -7.39 13.93 -3.50
CA ASP A 121 -8.44 13.76 -4.50
C ASP A 121 -8.89 12.31 -4.68
N GLY A 122 -10.21 12.14 -4.66
CA GLY A 122 -10.94 10.89 -4.53
C GLY A 122 -11.98 10.95 -3.41
N SER A 123 -11.78 11.81 -2.41
CA SER A 123 -12.77 12.11 -1.37
C SER A 123 -13.75 13.21 -1.82
N GLU A 124 -13.28 14.21 -2.56
CA GLU A 124 -14.16 15.26 -3.12
C GLU A 124 -15.04 14.71 -4.24
N ASP A 125 -14.50 13.93 -5.17
CA ASP A 125 -15.30 13.28 -6.22
C ASP A 125 -16.28 12.22 -5.66
N ALA A 126 -15.88 11.45 -4.65
CA ALA A 126 -16.78 10.50 -4.00
C ALA A 126 -17.88 11.22 -3.20
N LYS A 127 -17.56 12.32 -2.50
CA LYS A 127 -18.56 13.13 -1.78
C LYS A 127 -19.46 13.90 -2.73
N ALA A 128 -18.95 14.41 -3.85
CA ALA A 128 -19.75 15.09 -4.87
C ALA A 128 -20.74 14.13 -5.54
N ARG A 129 -20.32 12.88 -5.81
CA ARG A 129 -21.22 11.82 -6.32
C ARG A 129 -22.25 11.38 -5.29
N LEU A 130 -21.86 11.28 -4.02
CA LEU A 130 -22.80 10.96 -2.93
C LEU A 130 -23.79 12.09 -2.67
N ALA A 131 -23.36 13.36 -2.74
CA ALA A 131 -24.22 14.53 -2.61
C ALA A 131 -25.17 14.71 -3.80
N ALA A 132 -24.70 14.42 -5.02
CA ALA A 132 -25.55 14.40 -6.22
C ALA A 132 -26.56 13.23 -6.16
N ALA A 133 -26.16 12.08 -5.65
CA ALA A 133 -27.04 10.92 -5.47
C ALA A 133 -28.07 11.14 -4.35
N SER A 134 -27.73 11.84 -3.26
CA SER A 134 -28.68 12.19 -2.20
C SER A 134 -29.67 13.28 -2.65
N ALA A 135 -29.22 14.28 -3.41
CA ALA A 135 -30.10 15.31 -3.97
C ALA A 135 -31.10 14.74 -5.00
N ALA A 136 -30.70 13.74 -5.78
CA ALA A 136 -31.60 13.03 -6.69
C ALA A 136 -32.69 12.25 -5.93
N LYS A 137 -32.34 11.62 -4.79
CA LYS A 137 -33.30 10.90 -3.93
C LYS A 137 -34.29 11.84 -3.27
N ASP A 138 -33.85 12.97 -2.73
CA ASP A 138 -34.74 13.94 -2.08
C ASP A 138 -35.77 14.53 -3.06
N ASN A 139 -35.38 14.75 -4.31
CA ASN A 139 -36.31 15.21 -5.35
C ASN A 139 -37.31 14.13 -5.79
N ALA A 140 -36.89 12.87 -5.87
CA ALA A 140 -37.79 11.76 -6.16
C ALA A 140 -38.84 11.57 -5.05
N VAL A 141 -38.39 11.61 -3.78
CA VAL A 141 -39.26 11.48 -2.60
C VAL A 141 -40.26 12.62 -2.52
N LYS A 142 -39.84 13.87 -2.74
CA LYS A 142 -40.77 15.03 -2.77
C LYS A 142 -41.85 14.89 -3.83
N LYS A 143 -41.48 14.51 -5.05
CA LYS A 143 -42.42 14.34 -6.17
C LYS A 143 -43.48 13.26 -5.89
N SER A 144 -43.08 12.15 -5.28
CA SER A 144 -44.01 11.09 -4.86
C SER A 144 -44.87 11.49 -3.67
N LEU A 145 -44.36 12.33 -2.76
CA LEU A 145 -45.12 12.84 -1.62
C LEU A 145 -46.22 13.82 -2.09
N ASP A 146 -45.89 14.71 -3.03
CA ASP A 146 -46.87 15.61 -3.66
C ASP A 146 -47.97 14.81 -4.39
N ALA A 147 -47.60 13.73 -5.10
CA ALA A 147 -48.57 12.86 -5.77
C ALA A 147 -49.50 12.12 -4.77
N VAL A 148 -49.01 11.77 -3.59
CA VAL A 148 -49.81 11.15 -2.52
C VAL A 148 -50.76 12.16 -1.88
N ILE A 149 -50.30 13.40 -1.64
CA ILE A 149 -51.12 14.49 -1.09
C ILE A 149 -52.25 14.83 -2.08
N ASP A 150 -51.96 14.94 -3.38
CA ASP A 150 -52.97 15.18 -4.42
C ASP A 150 -53.99 14.04 -4.54
N ALA A 151 -53.54 12.79 -4.40
CA ALA A 151 -54.44 11.63 -4.42
C ALA A 151 -55.35 11.59 -3.17
N HIS A 152 -54.85 12.04 -2.01
CA HIS A 152 -55.63 12.11 -0.78
C HIS A 152 -56.67 13.25 -0.81
N LEU A 153 -56.30 14.41 -1.36
CA LEU A 153 -57.20 15.57 -1.50
C LEU A 153 -58.33 15.33 -2.50
N ASN A 154 -58.10 14.54 -3.56
CA ASN A 154 -59.12 14.19 -4.55
C ASN A 154 -60.02 12.99 -4.14
N GLY A 155 -59.95 12.52 -2.90
CA GLY A 155 -60.82 11.47 -2.39
C GLY A 155 -60.56 10.08 -2.99
N ALA A 156 -59.33 9.81 -3.44
CA ALA A 156 -58.99 8.51 -4.00
C ALA A 156 -59.10 7.38 -2.95
N PRO A 157 -59.41 6.13 -3.37
CA PRO A 157 -59.57 5.01 -2.45
C PRO A 157 -58.32 4.81 -1.58
N PRO A 158 -58.46 4.54 -0.27
CA PRO A 158 -57.34 4.39 0.66
C PRO A 158 -56.36 3.27 0.27
N ALA A 159 -56.79 2.34 -0.59
CA ALA A 159 -55.93 1.31 -1.19
C ALA A 159 -54.84 1.88 -2.12
N LYS A 160 -55.12 2.98 -2.86
CA LYS A 160 -54.19 3.58 -3.81
C LYS A 160 -53.09 4.38 -3.12
N VAL A 161 -53.45 5.04 -2.02
CA VAL A 161 -52.52 5.75 -1.12
C VAL A 161 -51.58 4.76 -0.42
N LYS A 162 -52.12 3.62 0.05
CA LYS A 162 -51.32 2.57 0.68
C LYS A 162 -50.35 1.91 -0.30
N ALA A 163 -50.79 1.63 -1.53
CA ALA A 163 -49.93 1.08 -2.58
C ALA A 163 -48.77 2.02 -2.95
N LEU A 164 -49.01 3.34 -2.96
CA LEU A 164 -47.95 4.33 -3.19
C LEU A 164 -46.97 4.41 -2.00
N LEU A 165 -47.46 4.34 -0.77
CA LEU A 165 -46.61 4.27 0.43
C LEU A 165 -45.74 3.00 0.46
N ASP A 166 -46.30 1.86 0.07
CA ASP A 166 -45.55 0.60 -0.01
C ASP A 166 -44.49 0.66 -1.13
N SER A 167 -44.81 1.26 -2.29
CA SER A 167 -43.80 1.49 -3.34
C SER A 167 -42.66 2.42 -2.90
N LEU A 168 -42.96 3.44 -2.09
CA LEU A 168 -41.94 4.33 -1.53
C LEU A 168 -41.03 3.62 -0.53
N ARG A 169 -41.63 2.75 0.29
CA ARG A 169 -40.88 1.95 1.24
C ARG A 169 -39.94 0.97 0.53
N ASP A 170 -40.38 0.35 -0.56
CA ASP A 170 -39.55 -0.54 -1.35
C ASP A 170 -38.44 0.21 -2.10
N GLU A 171 -38.72 1.40 -2.65
CA GLU A 171 -37.72 2.20 -3.38
C GLU A 171 -36.64 2.81 -2.46
N VAL A 172 -37.00 3.17 -1.23
CA VAL A 172 -36.05 3.61 -0.19
C VAL A 172 -35.28 2.42 0.39
N SER A 173 -35.89 1.23 0.44
CA SER A 173 -35.27 0.02 1.02
C SER A 173 -34.31 -0.70 0.08
N GLN A 174 -34.24 -0.38 -1.21
CA GLN A 174 -33.24 -1.00 -2.08
C GLN A 174 -31.84 -0.46 -1.78
N PRO A 175 -30.92 -1.28 -1.22
CA PRO A 175 -29.53 -0.88 -1.10
C PRO A 175 -28.94 -0.79 -2.51
N THR A 176 -28.33 0.36 -2.80
CA THR A 176 -27.46 0.57 -3.96
C THR A 176 -26.55 -0.65 -4.15
N LYS A 177 -26.82 -1.47 -5.18
CA LYS A 177 -25.83 -2.42 -5.67
C LYS A 177 -24.69 -1.59 -6.24
N PHE A 178 -23.55 -1.70 -5.57
CA PHE A 178 -22.25 -1.18 -5.99
C PHE A 178 -21.88 -1.68 -7.39
#